data_AF-A0A963HPX5-F1
#
_entry.id   AF-A0A963HPX5-F1
#
_cell.length_a   1.000
_cell.length_b   1.000
_cell.length_c   1.000
_cell.angle_alpha   90.00
_cell.angle_beta   90.00
_cell.angle_gamma   90.00
#
_symmetry.space_group_name_H-M   'P 1'
#
loop_
_entity.id
_entity.type
_entity.pdbx_description
1 polymer ?
#
loop_
_entity_poly.entity_id
_entity_poly.type
_entity_poly.pdbx_seq_one_letter_code
_entity_poly.pdbx_strand_id
1 'polypeptide(L)'
;MAIMDGIENLPIATEPTAEPVCTVGPNQDCKHSLVNTELNEFLYIYEELVRSRFSAITNTLKTLSIYQHELDFVTRAQRIAMDQLHYSLPVSLLEDAWVAGLNLRALHSYCVFRSFKECVAKARFDQASWRERIPLHTDFIHSCGYHTVNISSCADGRLQGLLSFILRLVPSESVYVKAYAGAMFNIEENIVDWAHRELERLSGGLPGQEDKNYLKIAVYHYSSSNPDHQGCAAHGSDTRK
;
A
#
# COMPACT_ATOMS: atom_id res chain seq x y z
N MET A 1 43.19 -37.33 14.94
CA MET A 1 42.82 -36.46 13.80
C MET A 1 41.59 -35.68 14.26
N ALA A 2 41.79 -34.44 14.69
CA ALA A 2 40.78 -33.62 15.32
C ALA A 2 39.82 -33.05 14.26
N ILE A 3 38.52 -33.19 14.49
CA ILE A 3 37.48 -32.37 13.85
C ILE A 3 36.50 -31.99 14.96
N MET A 4 36.77 -30.85 15.57
CA MET A 4 35.76 -30.00 16.19
C MET A 4 35.96 -28.63 15.58
N ASP A 5 34.96 -28.11 14.91
CA ASP A 5 34.67 -26.69 14.98
C ASP A 5 33.16 -26.50 14.81
N GLY A 6 32.58 -25.95 15.86
CA GLY A 6 31.17 -25.67 15.99
C GLY A 6 30.81 -24.41 15.22
N ILE A 7 29.68 -24.46 14.53
CA ILE A 7 29.00 -23.26 14.09
C ILE A 7 28.31 -22.70 15.33
N GLU A 8 29.03 -21.88 16.10
CA GLU A 8 28.42 -21.00 17.09
C GLU A 8 27.49 -20.04 16.35
N ASN A 9 26.19 -20.23 16.53
CA ASN A 9 25.20 -19.20 16.26
C ASN A 9 25.49 -18.04 17.22
N LEU A 10 26.29 -17.07 16.79
CA LEU A 10 26.38 -15.80 17.50
C LEU A 10 24.98 -15.19 17.54
N PRO A 11 24.43 -14.88 18.73
CA PRO A 11 23.23 -14.09 18.82
C PRO A 11 23.54 -12.72 18.21
N ILE A 12 22.80 -12.34 17.17
CA ILE A 12 22.78 -10.96 16.69
C ILE A 12 22.28 -10.14 17.88
N ALA A 13 23.21 -9.45 18.55
CA ALA A 13 22.88 -8.45 19.54
C ALA A 13 22.14 -7.33 18.80
N THR A 14 20.82 -7.43 18.75
CA THR A 14 19.97 -6.28 18.46
C THR A 14 20.10 -5.36 19.66
N GLU A 15 21.08 -4.46 19.63
CA GLU A 15 21.05 -3.29 20.49
C GLU A 15 19.66 -2.65 20.29
N PRO A 16 18.90 -2.38 21.36
CA PRO A 16 17.60 -1.74 21.23
C PRO A 16 17.84 -0.38 20.61
N THR A 17 17.53 -0.26 19.31
CA THR A 17 17.59 1.01 18.60
C THR A 17 16.67 1.96 19.33
N ALA A 18 17.25 2.98 19.97
CA ALA A 18 16.48 4.01 20.66
C ALA A 18 15.47 4.61 19.68
N GLU A 19 14.20 4.66 20.08
CA GLU A 19 13.13 5.21 19.27
C GLU A 19 13.46 6.69 18.94
N PRO A 20 13.74 7.03 17.66
CA PRO A 20 14.45 8.27 17.32
C PRO A 20 13.57 9.52 17.45
N VAL A 21 12.25 9.35 17.44
CA VAL A 21 11.27 10.45 17.52
C VAL A 21 10.67 10.54 18.92
N CYS A 22 10.51 9.39 19.57
CA CYS A 22 9.79 9.28 20.82
C CYS A 22 10.72 8.84 21.95
N THR A 23 11.25 9.81 22.70
CA THR A 23 12.23 9.57 23.77
C THR A 23 11.60 9.35 25.14
N VAL A 24 10.27 9.25 25.23
CA VAL A 24 9.59 9.01 26.51
C VAL A 24 9.74 7.56 26.96
N GLY A 25 9.73 7.34 28.27
CA GLY A 25 9.91 6.01 28.85
C GLY A 25 8.75 5.05 28.48
N PRO A 26 8.93 3.73 28.69
CA PRO A 26 8.02 2.68 28.22
C PRO A 26 6.54 2.76 28.69
N ASN A 27 6.24 3.66 29.64
CA ASN A 27 4.89 3.87 30.21
C ASN A 27 4.35 5.30 30.00
N GLN A 28 4.89 6.04 29.04
CA GLN A 28 4.43 7.39 28.71
C GLN A 28 3.92 7.46 27.28
N ASP A 29 2.74 8.05 27.11
CA ASP A 29 2.16 8.26 25.80
C ASP A 29 2.90 9.37 25.07
N CYS A 30 3.39 9.02 23.88
CA CYS A 30 4.13 9.92 23.03
C CYS A 30 3.19 10.61 22.04
N LYS A 31 2.83 11.86 22.32
CA LYS A 31 1.89 12.61 21.48
C LYS A 31 2.47 13.95 21.08
N HIS A 32 2.74 14.11 19.78
CA HIS A 32 3.17 15.38 19.23
C HIS A 32 2.01 16.40 19.24
N SER A 33 2.26 17.66 19.58
CA SER A 33 1.22 18.71 19.70
C SER A 33 0.46 18.99 18.40
N LEU A 34 1.12 18.79 17.25
CA LEU A 34 0.52 18.96 15.92
C LEU A 34 -0.19 17.70 15.39
N VAL A 35 -0.30 16.62 16.17
CA VAL A 35 -0.94 15.39 15.66
C VAL A 35 -2.44 15.59 15.47
N ASN A 36 -2.92 15.30 14.26
CA ASN A 36 -4.35 15.17 14.02
C ASN A 36 -4.80 13.74 14.40
N THR A 37 -5.27 13.60 15.64
CA THR A 37 -5.65 12.28 16.21
C THR A 37 -6.86 11.69 15.47
N GLU A 38 -7.84 12.51 15.17
CA GLU A 38 -9.06 12.10 14.50
C GLU A 38 -8.77 11.63 13.06
N LEU A 39 -7.93 12.36 12.31
CA LEU A 39 -7.49 11.92 10.99
C LEU A 39 -6.72 10.60 11.04
N ASN A 40 -5.86 10.39 12.04
CA ASN A 40 -5.14 9.13 12.22
C ASN A 40 -6.10 7.96 12.44
N GLU A 41 -7.15 8.15 13.24
CA GLU A 41 -8.17 7.13 13.47
C GLU A 41 -8.91 6.78 12.17
N PHE A 42 -9.30 7.76 11.36
CA PHE A 42 -9.93 7.49 10.06
C PHE A 42 -9.01 6.77 9.08
N LEU A 43 -7.72 7.13 9.04
CA LEU A 43 -6.74 6.43 8.20
C LEU A 43 -6.50 5.00 8.68
N TYR A 44 -6.47 4.77 9.99
CA TYR A 44 -6.36 3.43 10.57
C TYR A 44 -7.57 2.55 10.24
N ILE A 45 -8.79 3.07 10.43
CA ILE A 45 -10.02 2.36 10.05
C ILE A 45 -10.00 2.01 8.56
N TYR A 46 -9.58 2.94 7.71
CA TYR A 46 -9.43 2.70 6.27
C TYR A 46 -8.43 1.59 5.96
N GLU A 47 -7.26 1.59 6.60
CA GLU A 47 -6.24 0.53 6.44
C GLU A 47 -6.80 -0.84 6.84
N GLU A 48 -7.40 -0.96 8.03
CA GLU A 48 -7.99 -2.21 8.52
C GLU A 48 -9.08 -2.73 7.58
N LEU A 49 -9.93 -1.84 7.08
CA LEU A 49 -11.01 -2.17 6.17
C LEU A 49 -10.48 -2.68 4.82
N VAL A 50 -9.43 -2.09 4.26
CA VAL A 50 -8.81 -2.59 3.03
C VAL A 50 -8.10 -3.91 3.29
N ARG A 51 -7.33 -4.01 4.39
CA ARG A 51 -6.56 -5.20 4.76
C ARG A 51 -7.45 -6.41 5.02
N SER A 52 -8.58 -6.23 5.70
CA SER A 52 -9.51 -7.30 6.07
C SER A 52 -10.07 -8.05 4.84
N ARG A 53 -10.29 -7.35 3.73
CA ARG A 53 -10.75 -7.93 2.45
C ARG A 53 -9.77 -8.94 1.83
N PHE A 54 -8.49 -8.86 2.19
CA PHE A 54 -7.46 -9.77 1.72
C PHE A 54 -7.08 -10.81 2.78
N SER A 55 -6.98 -10.42 4.06
CA SER A 55 -6.56 -11.33 5.12
C SER A 55 -7.53 -12.50 5.33
N ALA A 56 -8.82 -12.32 5.04
CA ALA A 56 -9.83 -13.38 5.13
C ALA A 56 -9.65 -14.48 4.07
N ILE A 57 -8.98 -14.20 2.93
CA ILE A 57 -8.90 -15.12 1.79
C ILE A 57 -8.21 -16.42 2.18
N THR A 58 -7.00 -16.35 2.75
CA THR A 58 -6.20 -17.55 3.03
C THR A 58 -6.91 -18.49 4.00
N ASN A 59 -7.49 -17.96 5.09
CA ASN A 59 -8.18 -18.78 6.08
C ASN A 59 -9.49 -19.35 5.54
N THR A 60 -10.20 -18.59 4.69
CA THR A 60 -11.38 -19.09 3.98
C THR A 60 -11.01 -20.29 3.12
N LEU A 61 -9.99 -20.17 2.28
CA LEU A 61 -9.58 -21.25 1.38
C LEU A 61 -9.05 -22.49 2.13
N LYS A 62 -8.32 -22.29 3.24
CA LYS A 62 -7.95 -23.39 4.15
C LYS A 62 -9.18 -24.10 4.68
N THR A 63 -10.19 -23.36 5.12
CA THR A 63 -11.46 -23.92 5.60
C THR A 63 -12.17 -24.72 4.51
N LEU A 64 -12.24 -24.20 3.28
CA LEU A 64 -12.85 -24.91 2.16
C LEU A 64 -12.13 -26.22 1.83
N SER A 65 -10.80 -26.25 1.93
CA SER A 65 -10.02 -27.47 1.64
C SER A 65 -10.33 -28.65 2.56
N ILE A 66 -10.84 -28.39 3.77
CA ILE A 66 -11.23 -29.44 4.73
C ILE A 66 -12.51 -30.16 4.28
N TYR A 67 -13.44 -29.44 3.64
CA TYR A 67 -14.77 -29.94 3.29
C TYR A 67 -14.90 -30.41 1.82
N GLN A 68 -13.81 -30.39 1.05
CA GLN A 68 -13.83 -30.59 -0.41
C GLN A 68 -14.42 -31.94 -0.89
N HIS A 69 -14.57 -32.93 0.00
CA HIS A 69 -15.12 -34.25 -0.31
C HIS A 69 -16.55 -34.47 0.21
N GLU A 70 -17.19 -33.45 0.78
CA GLU A 70 -18.58 -33.54 1.23
C GLU A 70 -19.57 -33.42 0.05
N LEU A 71 -20.71 -34.11 0.15
CA LEU A 71 -21.74 -34.14 -0.91
C LEU A 71 -22.35 -32.76 -1.18
N ASP A 72 -22.45 -31.92 -0.15
CA ASP A 72 -22.99 -30.55 -0.21
C ASP A 72 -21.88 -29.48 -0.30
N PHE A 73 -20.65 -29.87 -0.64
CA PHE A 73 -19.47 -28.99 -0.64
C PHE A 73 -19.70 -27.67 -1.37
N VAL A 74 -20.29 -27.69 -2.58
CA VAL A 74 -20.50 -26.46 -3.37
C VAL A 74 -21.39 -25.48 -2.61
N THR A 75 -22.53 -25.94 -2.07
CA THR A 75 -23.45 -25.10 -1.30
C THR A 75 -22.79 -24.57 -0.03
N ARG A 76 -22.07 -25.43 0.69
CA ARG A 76 -21.34 -25.07 1.91
C ARG A 76 -20.24 -24.04 1.62
N ALA A 77 -19.48 -24.23 0.55
CA ALA A 77 -18.42 -23.34 0.12
C ALA A 77 -18.94 -21.95 -0.25
N GLN A 78 -20.08 -21.87 -0.94
CA GLN A 78 -20.72 -20.59 -1.26
C GLN A 78 -21.18 -19.86 0.01
N ARG A 79 -21.75 -20.57 0.98
CA ARG A 79 -22.13 -19.97 2.27
C ARG A 79 -20.93 -19.41 3.02
N ILE A 80 -19.86 -20.20 3.15
CA ILE A 80 -18.62 -19.76 3.81
C ILE A 80 -18.04 -18.54 3.08
N ALA A 81 -18.01 -18.54 1.75
CA ALA A 81 -17.51 -17.41 0.98
C ALA A 81 -18.37 -16.14 1.15
N MET A 82 -19.69 -16.26 1.19
CA MET A 82 -20.56 -15.12 1.49
C MET A 82 -20.37 -14.59 2.91
N ASP A 83 -20.23 -15.47 3.89
CA ASP A 83 -20.05 -15.08 5.30
C ASP A 83 -18.68 -14.41 5.54
N GLN A 84 -17.61 -14.92 4.93
CA GLN A 84 -16.23 -14.49 5.20
C GLN A 84 -15.66 -13.49 4.18
N LEU A 85 -16.08 -13.57 2.91
CA LEU A 85 -15.55 -12.76 1.81
C LEU A 85 -16.61 -11.80 1.22
N HIS A 86 -17.89 -12.00 1.54
CA HIS A 86 -19.02 -11.21 1.04
C HIS A 86 -19.22 -11.28 -0.48
N TYR A 87 -18.76 -12.37 -1.11
CA TYR A 87 -19.03 -12.67 -2.51
C TYR A 87 -19.02 -14.18 -2.76
N SER A 88 -19.72 -14.59 -3.82
CA SER A 88 -19.74 -15.98 -4.29
C SER A 88 -18.45 -16.37 -5.01
N LEU A 89 -18.06 -17.63 -4.91
CA LEU A 89 -16.95 -18.21 -5.67
C LEU A 89 -17.43 -18.75 -7.03
N PRO A 90 -16.54 -18.91 -8.02
CA PRO A 90 -16.91 -19.51 -9.30
C PRO A 90 -17.30 -20.97 -9.09
N VAL A 91 -18.54 -21.31 -9.43
CA VAL A 91 -19.08 -22.67 -9.26
C VAL A 91 -18.24 -23.71 -9.98
N SER A 92 -17.74 -23.39 -11.17
CA SER A 92 -16.84 -24.27 -11.94
C SER A 92 -15.52 -24.59 -11.23
N LEU A 93 -15.05 -23.75 -10.31
CA LEU A 93 -13.85 -24.04 -9.50
C LEU A 93 -14.17 -24.90 -8.26
N LEU A 94 -15.45 -25.12 -7.96
CA LEU A 94 -15.91 -25.90 -6.82
C LEU A 94 -16.45 -27.28 -7.24
N GLU A 95 -17.14 -27.37 -8.38
CA GLU A 95 -17.78 -28.61 -8.84
C GLU A 95 -16.77 -29.74 -9.13
N ASP A 96 -15.59 -29.40 -9.66
CA ASP A 96 -14.55 -30.38 -10.01
C ASP A 96 -13.71 -30.85 -8.79
N ALA A 97 -13.95 -30.28 -7.62
CA ALA A 97 -13.09 -30.48 -6.43
C ALA A 97 -13.11 -31.92 -5.91
N TRP A 98 -14.20 -32.67 -6.11
CA TRP A 98 -14.30 -34.05 -5.62
C TRP A 98 -13.42 -35.04 -6.41
N VAL A 99 -13.11 -34.74 -7.68
CA VAL A 99 -12.29 -35.60 -8.55
C VAL A 99 -10.81 -35.23 -8.48
N ALA A 100 -10.49 -33.96 -8.70
CA ALA A 100 -9.12 -33.48 -8.89
C ALA A 100 -8.56 -32.78 -7.64
N GLY A 101 -9.36 -32.65 -6.58
CA GLY A 101 -9.07 -31.78 -5.46
C GLY A 101 -9.39 -30.32 -5.77
N LEU A 102 -9.48 -29.50 -4.72
CA LEU A 102 -9.79 -28.09 -4.84
C LEU A 102 -8.62 -27.31 -5.48
N ASN A 103 -8.87 -26.58 -6.57
CA ASN A 103 -7.86 -25.73 -7.21
C ASN A 103 -7.62 -24.45 -6.40
N LEU A 104 -6.89 -24.56 -5.30
CA LEU A 104 -6.59 -23.48 -4.38
C LEU A 104 -5.83 -22.32 -5.05
N ARG A 105 -5.00 -22.60 -6.06
CA ARG A 105 -4.28 -21.55 -6.80
C ARG A 105 -5.25 -20.68 -7.60
N ALA A 106 -6.15 -21.29 -8.36
CA ALA A 106 -7.15 -20.56 -9.13
C ALA A 106 -8.13 -19.80 -8.22
N LEU A 107 -8.58 -20.43 -7.13
CA LEU A 107 -9.46 -19.79 -6.16
C LEU A 107 -8.78 -18.63 -5.43
N HIS A 108 -7.52 -18.77 -5.02
CA HIS A 108 -6.76 -17.68 -4.41
C HIS A 108 -6.63 -16.50 -5.37
N SER A 109 -6.22 -16.74 -6.60
CA SER A 109 -6.15 -15.69 -7.63
C SER A 109 -7.50 -15.02 -7.85
N TYR A 110 -8.58 -15.80 -7.98
CA TYR A 110 -9.93 -15.26 -8.12
C TYR A 110 -10.30 -14.35 -6.94
N CYS A 111 -10.09 -14.81 -5.71
CA CYS A 111 -10.41 -14.04 -4.50
C CYS A 111 -9.59 -12.75 -4.42
N VAL A 112 -8.29 -12.79 -4.74
CA VAL A 112 -7.43 -11.60 -4.76
C VAL A 112 -7.94 -10.58 -5.77
N PHE A 113 -8.20 -10.98 -7.01
CA PHE A 113 -8.71 -10.07 -8.04
C PHE A 113 -10.13 -9.58 -7.72
N ARG A 114 -10.98 -10.42 -7.12
CA ARG A 114 -12.31 -10.01 -6.69
C ARG A 114 -12.25 -8.99 -5.56
N SER A 115 -11.44 -9.22 -4.52
CA SER A 115 -11.22 -8.27 -3.43
C SER A 115 -10.59 -6.96 -3.93
N PHE A 116 -9.68 -7.02 -4.91
CA PHE A 116 -9.16 -5.83 -5.57
C PHE A 116 -10.24 -5.03 -6.31
N LYS A 117 -11.08 -5.71 -7.10
CA LYS A 117 -12.23 -5.10 -7.77
C LYS A 117 -13.17 -4.41 -6.77
N GLU A 118 -13.45 -5.05 -5.63
CA GLU A 118 -14.26 -4.45 -4.56
C GLU A 118 -13.61 -3.19 -3.99
N CYS A 119 -12.29 -3.20 -3.76
CA CYS A 119 -11.57 -2.03 -3.27
C CYS A 119 -11.65 -0.86 -4.26
N VAL A 120 -11.48 -1.12 -5.56
CA VAL A 120 -11.61 -0.07 -6.60
C VAL A 120 -13.04 0.47 -6.66
N ALA A 121 -14.05 -0.41 -6.64
CA ALA A 121 -15.45 0.00 -6.68
C ALA A 121 -15.87 0.83 -5.44
N LYS A 122 -15.30 0.52 -4.28
CA LYS A 122 -15.61 1.19 -3.00
C LYS A 122 -14.65 2.33 -2.65
N ALA A 123 -13.60 2.57 -3.45
CA ALA A 123 -12.52 3.52 -3.12
C ALA A 123 -13.05 4.90 -2.72
N ARG A 124 -13.98 5.48 -3.49
CA ARG A 124 -14.55 6.80 -3.16
C ARG A 124 -15.26 6.82 -1.80
N PHE A 125 -16.00 5.76 -1.48
CA PHE A 125 -16.75 5.64 -0.24
C PHE A 125 -15.81 5.39 0.95
N ASP A 126 -14.92 4.41 0.80
CA ASP A 126 -13.97 4.03 1.85
C ASP A 126 -13.01 5.17 2.22
N GLN A 127 -12.69 6.03 1.25
CA GLN A 127 -11.77 7.15 1.45
C GLN A 127 -12.45 8.45 1.93
N ALA A 128 -13.78 8.55 1.86
CA ALA A 128 -14.50 9.80 2.12
C ALA A 128 -14.16 10.40 3.49
N SER A 129 -14.16 9.55 4.53
CA SER A 129 -13.99 9.96 5.93
C SER A 129 -12.68 10.67 6.23
N TRP A 130 -11.57 10.27 5.57
CA TRP A 130 -10.27 10.92 5.75
C TRP A 130 -9.99 11.99 4.70
N ARG A 131 -10.54 11.85 3.49
CA ARG A 131 -10.23 12.73 2.35
C ARG A 131 -10.60 14.19 2.59
N GLU A 132 -11.76 14.43 3.20
CA GLU A 132 -12.25 15.78 3.51
C GLU A 132 -11.49 16.44 4.68
N ARG A 133 -10.75 15.64 5.45
CA ARG A 133 -10.05 16.07 6.67
C ARG A 133 -8.56 16.34 6.44
N ILE A 134 -8.04 15.98 5.28
CA ILE A 134 -6.67 16.27 4.90
C ILE A 134 -6.59 17.73 4.39
N PRO A 135 -5.75 18.58 5.01
CA PRO A 135 -5.66 19.99 4.62
C PRO A 135 -4.87 20.21 3.32
N LEU A 136 -3.99 19.28 2.92
CA LEU A 136 -3.19 19.42 1.71
C LEU A 136 -3.98 18.91 0.48
N HIS A 137 -4.92 19.74 0.03
CA HIS A 137 -5.70 19.56 -1.19
C HIS A 137 -5.16 20.42 -2.34
N THR A 138 -5.80 20.32 -3.51
CA THR A 138 -5.37 21.00 -4.74
C THR A 138 -5.18 22.50 -4.58
N ASP A 139 -6.08 23.21 -3.86
CA ASP A 139 -5.96 24.66 -3.68
C ASP A 139 -4.71 25.03 -2.87
N PHE A 140 -4.32 24.21 -1.89
CA PHE A 140 -3.08 24.42 -1.16
C PHE A 140 -1.87 24.29 -2.09
N ILE A 141 -1.82 23.22 -2.89
CA ILE A 141 -0.74 22.99 -3.89
C ILE A 141 -0.65 24.20 -4.85
N HIS A 142 -1.79 24.67 -5.32
CA HIS A 142 -1.90 25.84 -6.19
C HIS A 142 -1.43 27.12 -5.49
N SER A 143 -1.78 27.32 -4.21
CA SER A 143 -1.30 28.45 -3.41
C SER A 143 0.22 28.43 -3.18
N CYS A 144 0.83 27.26 -3.20
CA CYS A 144 2.29 27.09 -3.18
C CYS A 144 2.96 27.37 -4.53
N GLY A 145 2.19 27.71 -5.58
CA GLY A 145 2.73 28.05 -6.89
C GLY A 145 2.92 26.83 -7.81
N TYR A 146 2.25 25.71 -7.55
CA TYR A 146 2.35 24.51 -8.39
C TYR A 146 1.00 24.15 -9.03
N HIS A 147 0.96 23.91 -10.34
CA HIS A 147 -0.25 23.39 -11.00
C HIS A 147 -0.29 21.86 -11.02
N THR A 148 0.88 21.23 -10.87
CA THR A 148 1.05 19.78 -10.87
C THR A 148 2.20 19.37 -9.94
N VAL A 149 1.97 18.31 -9.16
CA VAL A 149 2.95 17.63 -8.32
C VAL A 149 3.06 16.19 -8.77
N ASN A 150 4.22 15.80 -9.31
CA ASN A 150 4.53 14.44 -9.71
C ASN A 150 5.52 13.83 -8.73
N ILE A 151 5.12 12.72 -8.11
CA ILE A 151 5.88 12.02 -7.08
C ILE A 151 6.32 10.66 -7.62
N SER A 152 7.63 10.38 -7.56
CA SER A 152 8.15 9.05 -7.82
C SER A 152 8.80 8.43 -6.61
N SER A 153 8.19 7.35 -6.13
CA SER A 153 8.68 6.59 -4.98
C SER A 153 9.37 5.30 -5.40
N CYS A 154 10.06 4.67 -4.45
CA CYS A 154 10.35 3.25 -4.57
C CYS A 154 9.05 2.44 -4.73
N ALA A 155 9.10 1.35 -5.48
CA ALA A 155 8.01 0.37 -5.62
C ALA A 155 7.82 -0.54 -4.39
N ASP A 156 8.57 -0.29 -3.31
CA ASP A 156 8.39 -0.98 -2.04
C ASP A 156 6.96 -0.78 -1.49
N GLY A 157 6.29 -1.89 -1.15
CA GLY A 157 4.90 -1.87 -0.71
C GLY A 157 4.65 -1.04 0.56
N ARG A 158 5.69 -0.78 1.38
CA ARG A 158 5.59 0.11 2.55
C ARG A 158 5.33 1.57 2.15
N LEU A 159 5.67 1.97 0.93
CA LEU A 159 5.37 3.29 0.39
C LEU A 159 4.02 3.35 -0.33
N GLN A 160 3.21 2.28 -0.33
CA GLN A 160 1.88 2.32 -0.95
C GLN A 160 0.96 3.36 -0.30
N GLY A 161 1.15 3.65 1.00
CA GLY A 161 0.46 4.69 1.74
C GLY A 161 1.06 6.11 1.62
N LEU A 162 2.00 6.35 0.70
CA LEU A 162 2.80 7.58 0.64
C LEU A 162 1.97 8.86 0.65
N LEU A 163 0.91 8.95 -0.16
CA LEU A 163 0.08 10.16 -0.20
C LEU A 163 -0.70 10.37 1.09
N SER A 164 -1.57 9.44 1.46
CA SER A 164 -2.55 9.67 2.53
C SER A 164 -1.99 9.50 3.94
N PHE A 165 -0.99 8.61 4.13
CA PHE A 165 -0.45 8.30 5.46
C PHE A 165 0.83 9.09 5.77
N ILE A 166 1.77 9.15 4.82
CA ILE A 166 3.08 9.78 5.04
C ILE A 166 3.00 11.28 4.78
N LEU A 167 2.62 11.69 3.56
CA LEU A 167 2.63 13.09 3.15
C LEU A 167 1.36 13.86 3.51
N ARG A 168 0.29 13.16 3.89
CA ARG A 168 -1.04 13.73 4.14
C ARG A 168 -1.51 14.59 2.97
N LEU A 169 -1.43 14.06 1.75
CA LEU A 169 -1.90 14.68 0.51
C LEU A 169 -3.15 13.96 0.00
N VAL A 170 -4.12 14.74 -0.47
CA VAL A 170 -5.33 14.20 -1.12
C VAL A 170 -5.01 13.84 -2.57
N PRO A 171 -5.32 12.61 -3.04
CA PRO A 171 -5.20 12.28 -4.47
C PRO A 171 -6.09 13.20 -5.31
N SER A 172 -5.53 13.90 -6.30
CA SER A 172 -6.29 14.79 -7.19
C SER A 172 -5.69 14.80 -8.60
N GLU A 173 -6.34 15.45 -9.55
CA GLU A 173 -5.83 15.60 -10.92
C GLU A 173 -4.52 16.39 -10.99
N SER A 174 -4.21 17.19 -9.95
CA SER A 174 -2.92 17.88 -9.85
C SER A 174 -1.82 17.02 -9.21
N VAL A 175 -2.11 15.81 -8.72
CA VAL A 175 -1.14 14.96 -8.00
C VAL A 175 -0.98 13.61 -8.69
N TYR A 176 0.22 13.34 -9.20
CA TYR A 176 0.58 12.09 -9.85
C TYR A 176 1.55 11.30 -8.98
N VAL A 177 1.38 9.98 -8.91
CA VAL A 177 2.31 9.08 -8.22
C VAL A 177 2.67 7.93 -9.15
N LYS A 178 3.96 7.76 -9.41
CA LYS A 178 4.50 6.66 -10.22
C LYS A 178 5.65 6.00 -9.46
N ALA A 179 5.48 4.74 -9.08
CA ALA A 179 6.49 4.02 -8.30
C ALA A 179 7.43 3.21 -9.21
N TYR A 180 8.72 3.21 -8.89
CA TYR A 180 9.77 2.50 -9.63
C TYR A 180 10.71 1.83 -8.64
N ALA A 181 11.29 0.67 -8.97
CA ALA A 181 12.30 0.07 -8.10
C ALA A 181 13.45 1.06 -7.83
N GLY A 182 13.78 1.31 -6.56
CA GLY A 182 14.82 2.28 -6.19
C GLY A 182 14.49 3.75 -6.48
N ALA A 183 13.22 4.09 -6.74
CA ALA A 183 12.81 5.39 -7.24
C ALA A 183 13.50 5.80 -8.56
N MET A 184 13.96 4.81 -9.34
CA MET A 184 14.59 5.00 -10.65
C MET A 184 13.52 5.26 -11.73
N PHE A 185 12.89 6.44 -11.66
CA PHE A 185 11.83 6.83 -12.58
C PHE A 185 12.34 7.10 -13.99
N ASN A 186 11.50 6.79 -14.99
CA ASN A 186 11.82 7.00 -16.39
C ASN A 186 11.78 8.50 -16.72
N ILE A 187 12.94 9.11 -16.95
CA ILE A 187 13.06 10.55 -17.23
C ILE A 187 12.28 10.94 -18.49
N GLU A 188 12.39 10.17 -19.58
CA GLU A 188 11.71 10.47 -20.84
C GLU A 188 10.20 10.45 -20.69
N GLU A 189 9.67 9.44 -19.97
CA GLU A 189 8.25 9.37 -19.65
C GLU A 189 7.78 10.59 -18.83
N ASN A 190 8.60 11.05 -17.89
CA ASN A 190 8.28 12.21 -17.07
C ASN A 190 8.35 13.53 -17.85
N ILE A 191 9.26 13.65 -18.83
CA ILE A 191 9.29 14.78 -19.76
C ILE A 191 8.00 14.82 -20.60
N VAL A 192 7.50 13.66 -21.04
CA VAL A 192 6.22 13.57 -21.76
C VAL A 192 5.05 14.00 -20.87
N ASP A 193 4.97 13.51 -19.63
CA ASP A 193 3.93 13.94 -18.68
C ASP A 193 3.99 15.45 -18.42
N TRP A 194 5.20 15.99 -18.22
CA TRP A 194 5.43 17.42 -18.03
C TRP A 194 4.96 18.22 -19.25
N ALA A 195 5.40 17.84 -20.44
CA ALA A 195 5.05 18.55 -21.68
C ALA A 195 3.54 18.57 -21.92
N HIS A 196 2.84 17.46 -21.62
CA HIS A 196 1.38 17.41 -21.68
C HIS A 196 0.75 18.43 -20.72
N ARG A 197 1.17 18.43 -19.46
CA ARG A 197 0.63 19.36 -18.45
C ARG A 197 0.93 20.82 -18.75
N GLU A 198 2.12 21.13 -19.28
CA GLU A 198 2.46 22.47 -19.75
C GLU A 198 1.63 22.89 -20.96
N LEU A 199 1.37 21.98 -21.90
CA LEU A 199 0.51 22.27 -23.04
C LEU A 199 -0.92 22.59 -22.58
N GLU A 200 -1.47 21.85 -21.62
CA GLU A 200 -2.77 22.17 -21.01
C GLU A 200 -2.75 23.53 -20.32
N ARG A 201 -1.68 23.85 -19.58
CA ARG A 201 -1.51 25.18 -18.96
C ARG A 201 -1.51 26.30 -20.00
N LEU A 202 -0.66 26.18 -21.02
CA LEU A 202 -0.45 27.21 -22.05
C LEU A 202 -1.64 27.37 -23.00
N SER A 203 -2.43 26.30 -23.21
CA SER A 203 -3.65 26.34 -24.01
C SER A 203 -4.88 26.84 -23.25
N GLY A 204 -4.75 27.13 -21.95
CA GLY A 204 -5.85 27.56 -21.09
C GLY A 204 -6.72 26.42 -20.55
N GLY A 205 -6.29 25.17 -20.70
CA GLY A 205 -6.92 23.98 -20.10
C GLY A 205 -6.79 23.92 -18.57
N LEU A 206 -5.96 24.77 -17.97
CA LEU A 206 -5.77 24.91 -16.52
C LEU A 206 -6.04 26.36 -16.08
N PRO A 207 -7.32 26.78 -15.96
CA PRO A 207 -7.65 28.17 -15.65
C PRO A 207 -7.14 28.59 -14.27
N GLY A 208 -6.54 29.78 -14.19
CA GLY A 208 -5.98 30.32 -12.95
C GLY A 208 -4.67 29.66 -12.51
N GLN A 209 -4.02 28.93 -13.42
CA GLN A 209 -2.77 28.22 -13.18
C GLN A 209 -1.61 28.74 -14.05
N GLU A 210 -1.79 29.88 -14.70
CA GLU A 210 -0.90 30.41 -15.73
C GLU A 210 0.50 30.70 -15.20
N ASP A 211 0.60 31.21 -13.96
CA ASP A 211 1.87 31.60 -13.33
C ASP A 211 2.48 30.52 -12.43
N LYS A 212 1.94 29.29 -12.47
CA LYS A 212 2.35 28.19 -11.59
C LYS A 212 3.32 27.25 -12.30
N ASN A 213 4.03 26.45 -11.51
CA ASN A 213 5.07 25.52 -11.97
C ASN A 213 4.68 24.05 -11.84
N TYR A 214 5.45 23.19 -12.50
CA TYR A 214 5.42 21.74 -12.31
C TYR A 214 6.45 21.32 -11.25
N LEU A 215 6.03 20.56 -10.25
CA LEU A 215 6.92 20.02 -9.21
C LEU A 215 7.17 18.53 -9.41
N LYS A 216 8.44 18.12 -9.44
CA LYS A 216 8.85 16.71 -9.38
C LYS A 216 9.44 16.39 -8.01
N ILE A 217 8.97 15.31 -7.39
CA ILE A 217 9.47 14.78 -6.10
C ILE A 217 9.95 13.35 -6.32
N ALA A 218 11.13 13.01 -5.79
CA ALA A 218 11.63 11.65 -5.70
C ALA A 218 11.64 11.21 -4.23
N VAL A 219 11.19 9.98 -3.93
CA VAL A 219 11.06 9.46 -2.57
C VAL A 219 11.85 8.16 -2.43
N TYR A 220 12.99 8.24 -1.73
CA TYR A 220 13.79 7.10 -1.29
C TYR A 220 13.33 6.61 0.09
N HIS A 221 13.79 5.44 0.51
CA HIS A 221 13.51 4.89 1.83
C HIS A 221 14.68 4.07 2.37
N TYR A 222 14.73 3.93 3.68
CA TYR A 222 15.66 3.09 4.42
C TYR A 222 14.98 2.54 5.68
N SER A 223 15.62 1.58 6.36
CA SER A 223 15.21 1.12 7.69
C SER A 223 16.26 1.54 8.71
N SER A 224 15.84 2.18 9.79
CA SER A 224 16.76 2.53 10.89
C SER A 224 17.02 1.34 11.83
N SER A 225 16.04 0.44 11.99
CA SER A 225 16.15 -0.73 12.88
C SER A 225 16.93 -1.89 12.28
N ASN A 226 16.95 -2.00 10.95
CA ASN A 226 17.75 -2.99 10.23
C ASN A 226 18.23 -2.42 8.89
N PRO A 227 19.22 -1.51 8.91
CA PRO A 227 19.67 -0.76 7.73
C PRO A 227 20.21 -1.66 6.62
N ASP A 228 20.92 -2.74 6.96
CA ASP A 228 21.61 -3.58 5.97
C ASP A 228 20.69 -4.60 5.28
N HIS A 229 19.49 -4.84 5.81
CA HIS A 229 18.59 -5.88 5.27
C HIS A 229 17.17 -5.40 4.94
N GLN A 230 16.70 -4.32 5.56
CA GLN A 230 15.32 -3.85 5.41
C GLN A 230 15.21 -2.45 4.76
N GLY A 231 16.29 -1.96 4.14
CA GLY A 231 16.31 -0.77 3.32
C GLY A 231 15.78 -1.01 1.90
N CYS A 232 16.26 -0.21 0.95
CA CYS A 232 15.88 -0.36 -0.46
C CYS A 232 16.67 -1.48 -1.14
N ALA A 233 16.00 -2.59 -1.45
CA ALA A 233 16.64 -3.74 -2.10
C ALA A 233 17.23 -3.42 -3.49
N ALA A 234 16.63 -2.47 -4.22
CA ALA A 234 17.13 -2.03 -5.54
C ALA A 234 18.53 -1.39 -5.46
N HIS A 235 18.86 -0.81 -4.32
CA HIS A 235 20.17 -0.18 -4.04
C HIS A 235 21.02 -1.03 -3.09
N GLY A 236 20.65 -2.29 -2.87
CA GLY A 236 21.37 -3.21 -1.98
C GLY A 236 21.37 -2.77 -0.52
N SER A 237 20.33 -2.07 -0.07
CA SER A 237 20.21 -1.49 1.27
C SER A 237 21.28 -0.44 1.62
N ASP A 238 22.05 0.05 0.64
CA ASP A 238 23.02 1.14 0.81
C ASP A 238 22.32 2.49 0.70
N THR A 239 22.21 3.22 1.81
CA THR A 239 21.49 4.51 1.86
C THR A 239 22.20 5.65 1.13
N ARG A 240 23.42 5.44 0.64
CA ARG A 240 24.19 6.44 -0.12
C ARG A 240 24.06 6.29 -1.63
N LYS A 241 23.38 5.25 -2.11
CA LYS A 241 23.09 4.99 -3.52
C LYS A 241 21.65 5.38 -3.84
#